data_AF-A0A2N6M586-F1
#
_entry.id   AF-A0A2N6M586-F1
#
_cell.length_a   1.000
_cell.length_b   1.000
_cell.length_c   1.000
_cell.angle_alpha   90.00
_cell.angle_beta   90.00
_cell.angle_gamma   90.00
#
_symmetry.space_group_name_H-M   'P 1'
#
loop_
_entity.id
_entity.type
_entity.pdbx_description
1 polymer ?
#
loop_
_entity_poly.entity_id
_entity_poly.type
_entity_poly.pdbx_seq_one_letter_code
_entity_poly.pdbx_strand_id
1 'polypeptide(L)'
;MIDISKEICPECQRVERYLEIDIKRLFNKLKTYKRRKLSDREQLYICLSLLGEEPLDIAKREYFQYLEQQVKSQHPGFTEKEIQQKVNELIRAKASGIKSFITINLSMPLKEFLSELDKDIDPEAARPSWAKIVYILKANGYKKEVETIQKRGQRKRIVIDYEGRILLKKVVKILEEFEQYLADVDLTIEDIEQEDEEHE
;
A
#
# COMPACT_ATOMS: atom_id res chain seq x y z
N MET A 1 22.63 15.58 -21.94
CA MET A 1 22.21 15.10 -20.62
C MET A 1 20.72 14.90 -20.67
N ILE A 2 20.24 13.66 -20.62
CA ILE A 2 18.81 13.36 -20.62
C ILE A 2 18.44 13.10 -19.16
N ASP A 3 17.98 14.14 -18.49
CA ASP A 3 17.39 14.06 -17.17
C ASP A 3 15.90 13.76 -17.36
N ILE A 4 15.58 12.48 -17.60
CA ILE A 4 14.20 12.00 -17.52
C ILE A 4 14.04 11.52 -16.10
N SER A 5 13.43 12.37 -15.27
CA SER A 5 12.76 11.97 -14.05
C SER A 5 12.02 10.65 -14.33
N LYS A 6 12.55 9.52 -13.83
CA LYS A 6 11.79 8.27 -13.87
C LYS A 6 10.51 8.54 -13.12
N GLU A 7 9.45 8.71 -13.88
CA GLU A 7 8.10 8.91 -13.40
C GLU A 7 7.83 7.77 -12.42
N ILE A 8 7.56 8.13 -11.16
CA ILE A 8 7.30 7.12 -10.14
C ILE A 8 6.04 6.38 -10.55
N CYS A 9 5.98 5.06 -10.30
CA CYS A 9 4.85 4.24 -10.69
C CYS A 9 3.52 4.82 -10.18
N PRO A 10 2.37 4.60 -10.86
CA PRO A 10 1.08 5.15 -10.42
C PRO A 10 0.74 4.79 -8.96
N GLU A 11 1.07 3.59 -8.52
CA GLU A 11 0.87 3.13 -7.14
C GLU A 11 1.77 3.87 -6.15
N CYS A 12 2.98 4.21 -6.58
CA CYS A 12 3.93 4.98 -5.81
C CYS A 12 3.42 6.42 -5.62
N GLN A 13 2.85 7.03 -6.67
CA GLN A 13 2.21 8.35 -6.60
C GLN A 13 1.01 8.33 -5.65
N ARG A 14 0.21 7.25 -5.69
CA ARG A 14 -0.91 7.06 -4.76
C ARG A 14 -0.48 6.95 -3.31
N VAL A 15 0.61 6.22 -3.01
CA VAL A 15 1.17 6.17 -1.65
C VAL A 15 1.62 7.56 -1.20
N GLU A 16 2.36 8.26 -2.05
CA GLU A 16 2.81 9.63 -1.75
C GLU A 16 1.64 10.59 -1.50
N ARG A 17 0.52 10.43 -2.22
CA ARG A 17 -0.66 11.28 -2.09
C ARG A 17 -1.51 10.93 -0.87
N TYR A 18 -1.96 9.67 -0.75
CA TYR A 18 -2.96 9.30 0.27
C TYR A 18 -2.34 9.00 1.63
N LEU A 19 -1.10 8.51 1.64
CA LEU A 19 -0.41 8.15 2.88
C LEU A 19 0.65 9.18 3.25
N GLU A 20 0.92 10.19 2.40
CA GLU A 20 1.92 11.23 2.62
C GLU A 20 3.31 10.65 2.96
N ILE A 21 3.68 9.52 2.35
CA ILE A 21 4.98 8.88 2.57
C ILE A 21 5.93 9.25 1.42
N ASP A 22 7.15 9.69 1.74
CA ASP A 22 8.25 9.81 0.79
C ASP A 22 8.73 8.42 0.37
N ILE A 23 8.06 7.86 -0.65
CA ILE A 23 8.31 6.51 -1.15
C ILE A 23 9.71 6.40 -1.77
N LYS A 24 10.24 7.48 -2.35
CA LYS A 24 11.60 7.51 -2.93
C LYS A 24 12.64 7.33 -1.84
N ARG A 25 12.49 8.05 -0.72
CA ARG A 25 13.38 7.89 0.44
C ARG A 25 13.29 6.48 1.01
N LEU A 26 12.09 5.92 1.13
CA LEU A 26 11.91 4.53 1.57
C LEU A 26 12.66 3.54 0.64
N PHE A 27 12.48 3.65 -0.68
CA PHE A 27 13.17 2.77 -1.63
C PHE A 27 14.68 2.91 -1.61
N ASN A 28 15.19 4.13 -1.43
CA ASN A 28 16.63 4.37 -1.31
C ASN A 28 17.19 3.72 -0.03
N LYS A 29 16.44 3.73 1.07
CA LYS A 29 16.84 3.04 2.30
C LYS A 29 16.81 1.53 2.13
N LEU A 30 15.72 0.97 1.62
CA LEU A 30 15.61 -0.48 1.36
C LEU A 30 16.67 -0.99 0.38
N LYS A 31 17.09 -0.18 -0.60
CA LYS A 31 18.22 -0.51 -1.50
C LYS A 31 19.51 -0.79 -0.71
N THR A 32 19.76 -0.06 0.38
CA THR A 32 20.94 -0.25 1.23
C THR A 32 20.90 -1.61 1.94
N TYR A 33 19.77 -1.97 2.56
CA TYR A 33 19.61 -3.28 3.21
C TYR A 33 19.70 -4.44 2.21
N LYS A 34 19.07 -4.29 1.04
CA LYS A 34 19.15 -5.31 -0.01
C LYS A 34 20.49 -5.39 -0.72
N ARG A 35 21.36 -4.39 -0.54
CA ARG A 35 22.63 -4.22 -1.28
C ARG A 35 22.46 -4.27 -2.81
N ARG A 36 21.24 -4.02 -3.30
CA ARG A 36 20.88 -3.98 -4.72
C ARG A 36 19.67 -3.09 -4.93
N LYS A 37 19.49 -2.64 -6.16
CA LYS A 37 18.28 -1.90 -6.54
C LYS A 37 17.04 -2.81 -6.41
N LEU A 38 15.94 -2.23 -5.92
CA LEU A 38 14.63 -2.86 -5.96
C LEU A 38 14.17 -2.99 -7.40
N SER A 39 13.69 -4.18 -7.79
CA SER A 39 13.04 -4.36 -9.08
C SER A 39 11.70 -3.62 -9.14
N ASP A 40 11.18 -3.38 -10.33
CA ASP A 40 9.91 -2.67 -10.49
C ASP A 40 8.76 -3.44 -9.83
N ARG A 41 8.79 -4.79 -9.88
CA ARG A 41 7.83 -5.64 -9.18
C ARG A 41 7.94 -5.54 -7.65
N GLU A 42 9.16 -5.42 -7.12
CA GLU A 42 9.35 -5.20 -5.67
C GLU A 42 8.79 -3.86 -5.23
N GLN A 43 9.06 -2.79 -5.98
CA GLN A 43 8.53 -1.46 -5.72
C GLN A 43 7.00 -1.44 -5.78
N LEU A 44 6.41 -2.07 -6.81
CA LEU A 44 4.96 -2.19 -6.98
C LEU A 44 4.32 -2.87 -5.78
N TYR A 45 4.83 -4.03 -5.36
CA TYR A 45 4.24 -4.76 -4.24
C TYR A 45 4.40 -4.05 -2.91
N ILE A 46 5.52 -3.33 -2.68
CA ILE A 46 5.63 -2.45 -1.50
C ILE A 46 4.50 -1.41 -1.52
N CYS A 47 4.31 -0.71 -2.64
CA CYS A 47 3.31 0.35 -2.73
C CYS A 47 1.89 -0.17 -2.53
N LEU A 48 1.53 -1.25 -3.24
CA LEU A 48 0.21 -1.87 -3.12
C LEU A 48 -0.05 -2.34 -1.69
N SER A 49 0.95 -2.94 -1.05
CA SER A 49 0.79 -3.41 0.32
C SER A 49 0.69 -2.26 1.33
N LEU A 50 1.42 -1.16 1.12
CA LEU A 50 1.26 0.07 1.91
C LEU A 50 -0.15 0.67 1.74
N LEU A 51 -0.78 0.53 0.58
CA LEU A 51 -2.18 0.90 0.35
C LEU A 51 -3.18 -0.11 0.96
N GLY A 52 -2.69 -1.15 1.64
CA GLY A 52 -3.51 -2.19 2.27
C GLY A 52 -4.00 -3.28 1.33
N GLU A 53 -3.46 -3.39 0.12
CA GLU A 53 -3.83 -4.47 -0.80
C GLU A 53 -3.26 -5.82 -0.34
N GLU A 54 -4.12 -6.81 -0.24
CA GLU A 54 -3.74 -8.18 0.08
C GLU A 54 -3.21 -8.91 -1.17
N PRO A 55 -2.38 -9.96 -1.04
CA PRO A 55 -1.85 -10.70 -2.19
C PRO A 55 -2.93 -11.20 -3.17
N LEU A 56 -4.13 -11.49 -2.67
CA LEU A 56 -5.28 -11.89 -3.50
C LEU A 56 -5.78 -10.74 -4.38
N ASP A 57 -5.81 -9.53 -3.85
CA ASP A 57 -6.28 -8.35 -4.57
C ASP A 57 -5.25 -7.91 -5.62
N ILE A 58 -3.96 -7.97 -5.26
CA ILE A 58 -2.86 -7.76 -6.21
C ILE A 58 -2.96 -8.78 -7.36
N ALA A 59 -3.17 -10.07 -7.04
CA ALA A 59 -3.33 -11.11 -8.06
C ALA A 59 -4.52 -10.85 -8.99
N LYS A 60 -5.68 -10.43 -8.45
CA LYS A 60 -6.84 -10.05 -9.26
C LYS A 60 -6.50 -8.89 -10.20
N ARG A 61 -5.91 -7.83 -9.67
CA ARG A 61 -5.54 -6.64 -10.46
C ARG A 61 -4.60 -6.99 -11.62
N GLU A 62 -3.57 -7.81 -11.37
CA GLU A 62 -2.56 -8.11 -12.39
C GLU A 62 -2.99 -9.18 -13.40
N TYR A 63 -3.73 -10.20 -12.96
CA TYR A 63 -3.90 -11.42 -13.76
C TYR A 63 -5.34 -11.71 -14.17
N PHE A 64 -6.36 -11.04 -13.62
CA PHE A 64 -7.75 -11.46 -13.82
C PHE A 64 -8.16 -11.49 -15.30
N GLN A 65 -8.01 -10.36 -16.02
CA GLN A 65 -8.41 -10.27 -17.42
C GLN A 65 -7.63 -11.26 -18.31
N TYR A 66 -6.33 -11.37 -18.09
CA TYR A 66 -5.47 -12.31 -18.81
C TYR A 66 -5.91 -13.77 -18.59
N LEU A 67 -6.14 -14.16 -17.34
CA LEU A 67 -6.56 -15.52 -16.99
C LEU A 67 -7.98 -15.82 -17.49
N GLU A 68 -8.87 -14.83 -17.45
CA GLU A 68 -10.22 -14.97 -17.97
C GLU A 68 -10.21 -15.24 -19.48
N GLN A 69 -9.45 -14.47 -20.25
CA GLN A 69 -9.28 -14.69 -21.69
C GLN A 69 -8.62 -16.04 -21.97
N GLN A 70 -7.60 -16.40 -21.20
CA GLN A 70 -6.94 -17.70 -21.31
C GLN A 70 -7.94 -18.85 -21.10
N VAL A 71 -8.73 -18.81 -20.02
CA VAL A 71 -9.73 -19.85 -19.72
C VAL A 71 -10.81 -19.90 -20.80
N LYS A 72 -11.35 -18.76 -21.25
CA LYS A 72 -12.32 -18.68 -22.35
C LYS A 72 -11.79 -19.34 -23.63
N SER A 73 -10.51 -19.12 -23.96
CA SER A 73 -9.89 -19.71 -25.16
C SER A 73 -9.62 -21.21 -25.04
N GLN A 74 -9.23 -21.68 -23.85
CA GLN A 74 -8.87 -23.09 -23.61
C GLN A 74 -10.10 -23.97 -23.33
N HIS A 75 -11.20 -23.36 -22.87
CA HIS A 75 -12.44 -24.05 -22.50
C HIS A 75 -13.67 -23.37 -23.12
N PRO A 76 -13.84 -23.41 -24.46
CA PRO A 76 -14.91 -22.68 -25.16
C PRO A 76 -16.34 -23.14 -24.81
N GLY A 77 -16.51 -24.32 -24.20
CA GLY A 77 -17.79 -24.84 -23.75
C GLY A 77 -18.16 -24.54 -22.30
N PHE A 78 -17.30 -23.85 -21.55
CA PHE A 78 -17.61 -23.49 -20.16
C PHE A 78 -18.69 -22.41 -20.10
N THR A 79 -19.58 -22.56 -19.13
CA THR A 79 -20.48 -21.49 -18.71
C THR A 79 -19.70 -20.37 -18.01
N GLU A 80 -20.31 -19.19 -17.93
CA GLU A 80 -19.70 -18.04 -17.23
C GLU A 80 -19.35 -18.36 -15.76
N LYS A 81 -20.19 -19.13 -15.08
CA LYS A 81 -19.95 -19.56 -13.70
C LYS A 81 -18.72 -20.47 -13.58
N GLU A 82 -18.55 -21.41 -14.51
CA GLU A 82 -17.39 -22.31 -14.55
C GLU A 82 -16.10 -21.57 -14.90
N ILE A 83 -16.16 -20.61 -15.83
CA ILE A 83 -15.05 -19.71 -16.15
C ILE A 83 -14.65 -18.95 -14.88
N GLN A 84 -15.60 -18.32 -14.21
CA GLN A 84 -15.32 -17.52 -13.01
C GLN A 84 -14.73 -18.37 -11.88
N GLN A 85 -15.24 -19.59 -11.68
CA GLN A 85 -14.69 -20.53 -10.71
C GLN A 85 -13.24 -20.87 -11.04
N LYS A 86 -12.94 -21.21 -12.30
CA LYS A 86 -11.59 -21.57 -12.73
C LYS A 86 -10.61 -20.42 -12.62
N VAL A 87 -11.03 -19.21 -13.03
CA VAL A 87 -10.23 -17.99 -12.87
C VAL A 87 -9.94 -17.73 -11.40
N ASN A 88 -10.93 -17.85 -10.52
CA ASN A 88 -10.73 -17.66 -9.08
C ASN A 88 -9.72 -18.65 -8.47
N GLU A 89 -9.71 -19.92 -8.91
CA GLU A 89 -8.70 -20.90 -8.50
C GLU A 89 -7.29 -20.48 -8.94
N LEU A 90 -7.13 -20.08 -10.21
CA LEU A 90 -5.84 -19.62 -10.74
C LEU A 90 -5.35 -18.34 -10.06
N ILE A 91 -6.26 -17.41 -9.76
CA ILE A 91 -5.98 -16.19 -9.01
C ILE A 91 -5.48 -16.50 -7.60
N ARG A 92 -6.09 -17.46 -6.88
CA ARG A 92 -5.59 -17.89 -5.55
C ARG A 92 -4.18 -18.47 -5.64
N ALA A 93 -3.88 -19.24 -6.68
CA ALA A 93 -2.52 -19.76 -6.90
C ALA A 93 -1.51 -18.61 -7.15
N LYS A 94 -1.87 -17.62 -7.98
CA LYS A 94 -1.05 -16.41 -8.17
C LYS A 94 -0.86 -15.64 -6.87
N ALA A 95 -1.92 -15.45 -6.09
CA ALA A 95 -1.88 -14.77 -4.79
C ALA A 95 -0.91 -15.44 -3.81
N SER A 96 -0.89 -16.78 -3.76
CA SER A 96 0.07 -17.53 -2.95
C SER A 96 1.51 -17.24 -3.38
N GLY A 97 1.78 -17.22 -4.69
CA GLY A 97 3.10 -16.86 -5.23
C GLY A 97 3.52 -15.42 -4.87
N ILE A 98 2.59 -14.47 -4.94
CA ILE A 98 2.82 -13.07 -4.53
C ILE A 98 3.13 -12.98 -3.03
N LYS A 99 2.34 -13.67 -2.18
CA LYS A 99 2.57 -13.73 -0.74
C LYS A 99 3.99 -14.23 -0.43
N SER A 100 4.39 -15.35 -1.02
CA SER A 100 5.73 -15.91 -0.85
C SER A 100 6.81 -14.96 -1.34
N PHE A 101 6.61 -14.32 -2.50
CA PHE A 101 7.54 -13.33 -3.03
C PHE A 101 7.73 -12.15 -2.07
N ILE A 102 6.63 -11.58 -1.56
CA ILE A 102 6.67 -10.48 -0.58
C ILE A 102 7.42 -10.93 0.68
N THR A 103 7.12 -12.11 1.21
CA THR A 103 7.79 -12.63 2.40
C THR A 103 9.28 -12.78 2.22
N ILE A 104 9.71 -13.42 1.13
CA ILE A 104 11.13 -13.74 0.91
C ILE A 104 11.92 -12.50 0.50
N ASN A 105 11.36 -11.67 -0.39
CA ASN A 105 12.12 -10.58 -1.00
C ASN A 105 11.96 -9.25 -0.27
N LEU A 106 10.85 -9.03 0.44
CA LEU A 106 10.52 -7.70 0.99
C LEU A 106 10.46 -7.70 2.51
N SER A 107 9.94 -8.74 3.15
CA SER A 107 9.72 -8.73 4.59
C SER A 107 11.00 -8.64 5.40
N MET A 108 12.06 -9.40 5.07
CA MET A 108 13.31 -9.33 5.86
C MET A 108 13.98 -7.95 5.79
N PRO A 109 14.28 -7.38 4.61
CA PRO A 109 14.88 -6.04 4.53
C PRO A 109 14.00 -4.95 5.15
N LEU A 110 12.67 -5.09 5.05
CA LEU A 110 11.75 -4.16 5.69
C LEU A 110 11.74 -4.32 7.22
N LYS A 111 11.84 -5.55 7.74
CA LYS A 111 11.87 -5.82 9.19
C LYS A 111 13.15 -5.27 9.83
N GLU A 112 14.30 -5.52 9.22
CA GLU A 112 15.59 -4.95 9.66
C GLU A 112 15.52 -3.42 9.70
N PHE A 113 15.07 -2.81 8.61
CA PHE A 113 14.89 -1.38 8.54
C PHE A 113 13.92 -0.83 9.59
N LEU A 114 12.77 -1.48 9.80
CA LEU A 114 11.79 -1.03 10.79
C LEU A 114 12.30 -1.19 12.23
N SER A 115 13.09 -2.21 12.54
CA SER A 115 13.68 -2.41 13.87
C SER A 115 14.68 -1.32 14.26
N GLU A 116 15.26 -0.60 13.29
CA GLU A 116 16.09 0.58 13.57
C GLU A 116 15.24 1.83 13.88
N LEU A 117 14.01 1.88 13.34
CA LEU A 117 13.11 3.04 13.50
C LEU A 117 12.24 2.94 14.76
N ASP A 118 11.99 1.74 15.25
CA ASP A 118 11.15 1.47 16.40
C ASP A 118 11.69 0.24 17.14
N LYS A 119 12.22 0.48 18.35
CA LYS A 119 12.84 -0.54 19.19
C LYS A 119 11.84 -1.53 19.79
N ASP A 120 10.54 -1.19 19.76
CA ASP A 120 9.47 -2.03 20.27
C ASP A 120 8.98 -3.03 19.21
N ILE A 121 9.56 -3.01 18.01
CA ILE A 121 9.36 -4.05 17.01
C ILE A 121 10.22 -5.24 17.40
N ASP A 122 9.57 -6.23 18.01
CA ASP A 122 10.19 -7.53 18.25
C ASP A 122 10.68 -8.14 16.91
N PRO A 123 12.00 -8.33 16.74
CA PRO A 123 12.59 -8.90 15.53
C PRO A 123 12.22 -10.38 15.33
N GLU A 124 11.58 -11.03 16.30
CA GLU A 124 11.06 -12.40 16.22
C GLU A 124 9.52 -12.44 16.07
N ALA A 125 8.81 -11.35 16.38
CA ALA A 125 7.35 -11.30 16.24
C ALA A 125 6.89 -11.40 14.78
N ALA A 126 5.61 -11.80 14.62
CA ALA A 126 4.91 -11.72 13.35
C ALA A 126 5.03 -10.31 12.76
N ARG A 127 5.20 -10.23 11.43
CA ARG A 127 5.40 -8.95 10.72
C ARG A 127 4.35 -7.92 11.15
N PRO A 128 4.74 -6.67 11.49
CA PRO A 128 3.79 -5.63 11.81
C PRO A 128 2.81 -5.41 10.65
N SER A 129 1.57 -5.03 10.98
CA SER A 129 0.56 -4.70 9.98
C SER A 129 1.03 -3.54 9.09
N TRP A 130 0.56 -3.47 7.85
CA TRP A 130 0.93 -2.39 6.95
C TRP A 130 0.53 -1.00 7.48
N ALA A 131 -0.56 -0.90 8.24
CA ALA A 131 -0.93 0.31 8.95
C ALA A 131 0.12 0.73 9.98
N LYS A 132 0.61 -0.20 10.81
CA LYS A 132 1.69 0.07 11.76
C LYS A 132 2.97 0.51 11.04
N ILE A 133 3.28 -0.10 9.89
CA ILE A 133 4.43 0.30 9.05
C ILE A 133 4.29 1.76 8.58
N VAL A 134 3.11 2.15 8.08
CA VAL A 134 2.83 3.55 7.67
C VAL A 134 3.04 4.52 8.84
N TYR A 135 2.53 4.19 10.02
CA TYR A 135 2.71 4.99 11.23
C TYR A 135 4.18 5.20 11.59
N ILE A 136 4.96 4.11 11.70
CA ILE A 136 6.39 4.17 12.03
C ILE A 136 7.16 5.04 11.04
N LEU A 137 6.85 4.91 9.74
CA LEU A 137 7.48 5.71 8.69
C LEU A 137 7.21 7.20 8.88
N LYS A 138 5.96 7.59 9.14
CA LYS A 138 5.59 8.99 9.37
C LYS A 138 6.29 9.55 10.61
N ALA A 139 6.25 8.82 11.73
CA ALA A 139 6.89 9.23 12.99
C ALA A 139 8.41 9.44 12.84
N ASN A 140 9.05 8.71 11.92
CA ASN A 140 10.49 8.77 11.66
C ASN A 140 10.88 9.67 10.47
N GLY A 141 10.05 10.65 10.12
CA GLY A 141 10.39 11.68 9.14
C GLY A 141 10.41 11.20 7.69
N TYR A 142 9.68 10.13 7.36
CA TYR A 142 9.36 9.76 5.98
C TYR A 142 8.08 10.46 5.49
N LYS A 143 7.57 11.46 6.22
CA LYS A 143 6.47 12.29 5.73
C LYS A 143 6.95 13.03 4.48
N LYS A 144 6.25 12.84 3.36
CA LYS A 144 6.46 13.65 2.16
C LYS A 144 6.05 15.07 2.50
N GLU A 145 6.93 16.03 2.26
CA GLU A 145 6.54 17.43 2.25
C GLU A 145 5.58 17.61 1.08
N VAL A 146 4.29 17.55 1.37
CA VAL A 146 3.28 18.03 0.44
C VAL A 146 3.43 19.54 0.49
N GLU A 147 3.92 20.14 -0.60
CA GLU A 147 3.76 21.58 -0.79
C GLU A 147 2.28 21.84 -0.58
N THR A 148 1.95 22.46 0.56
CA THR A 148 0.57 22.77 0.89
C THR A 148 0.14 23.70 -0.20
N ILE A 149 -0.60 23.21 -1.17
CA ILE A 149 -1.16 24.04 -2.21
C ILE A 149 -2.06 25.00 -1.44
N GLN A 150 -1.60 26.24 -1.25
CA GLN A 150 -2.39 27.34 -0.71
C GLN A 150 -3.44 27.74 -1.76
N LYS A 151 -4.27 26.80 -2.20
CA LYS A 151 -5.48 27.10 -2.94
C LYS A 151 -6.48 27.57 -1.91
N ARG A 152 -6.78 28.87 -1.97
CA ARG A 152 -7.88 29.53 -1.28
C ARG A 152 -9.19 28.79 -1.61
N GLY A 153 -9.59 27.91 -0.73
CA GLY A 153 -10.83 27.14 -0.79
C GLY A 153 -11.09 26.54 0.58
N GLN A 154 -12.36 26.47 0.98
CA GLN A 154 -12.76 25.92 2.28
C GLN A 154 -12.22 24.50 2.44
N ARG A 155 -11.14 24.34 3.21
CA ARG A 155 -10.60 23.03 3.56
C ARG A 155 -11.64 22.29 4.40
N LYS A 156 -12.14 21.16 3.90
CA LYS A 156 -12.94 20.23 4.71
C LYS A 156 -11.99 19.21 5.32
N ARG A 157 -11.78 19.31 6.64
CA ARG A 157 -11.03 18.32 7.42
C ARG A 157 -11.92 17.07 7.57
N ILE A 158 -11.42 15.93 7.11
CA ILE A 158 -12.04 14.62 7.37
C ILE A 158 -11.16 13.91 8.38
N VAL A 159 -11.63 13.84 9.62
CA VAL A 159 -10.99 13.05 10.68
C VAL A 159 -11.64 11.66 10.65
N ILE A 160 -10.85 10.61 10.47
CA ILE A 160 -11.31 9.23 10.56
C ILE A 160 -10.78 8.68 11.88
N ASP A 161 -11.61 8.72 12.91
CA ASP A 161 -11.32 8.04 14.17
C ASP A 161 -11.36 6.53 13.92
N TYR A 162 -10.30 5.84 14.30
CA TYR A 162 -10.10 4.46 13.94
C TYR A 162 -9.72 3.55 15.11
N GLU A 163 -10.74 2.92 15.71
CA GLU A 163 -10.56 1.79 16.62
C GLU A 163 -10.16 0.50 15.85
N GLY A 164 -8.86 0.33 15.58
CA GLY A 164 -8.17 -0.97 15.46
C GLY A 164 -8.63 -2.07 14.48
N ARG A 165 -9.77 -1.98 13.75
CA ARG A 165 -10.24 -2.97 12.72
C ARG A 165 -10.69 -2.54 11.28
N ILE A 166 -10.95 -1.28 10.94
CA ILE A 166 -10.94 -0.70 9.59
C ILE A 166 -9.58 -0.92 8.91
N LEU A 167 -9.54 -1.98 8.09
CA LEU A 167 -8.45 -2.26 7.16
C LEU A 167 -8.01 -0.98 6.44
N LEU A 168 -6.71 -0.68 6.42
CA LEU A 168 -6.11 0.46 5.72
C LEU A 168 -6.65 0.63 4.29
N LYS A 169 -6.94 -0.49 3.61
CA LYS A 169 -7.63 -0.54 2.33
C LYS A 169 -8.98 0.18 2.29
N LYS A 170 -9.81 0.03 3.33
CA LYS A 170 -11.09 0.74 3.47
C LYS A 170 -10.88 2.23 3.63
N VAL A 171 -9.88 2.65 4.42
CA VAL A 171 -9.53 4.07 4.56
C VAL A 171 -9.09 4.64 3.20
N VAL A 172 -8.16 3.98 2.52
CA VAL A 172 -7.72 4.39 1.16
C VAL A 172 -8.89 4.45 0.20
N LYS A 173 -9.79 3.45 0.21
CA LYS A 173 -10.96 3.43 -0.66
C LYS A 173 -11.94 4.58 -0.36
N ILE A 174 -12.16 4.89 0.92
CA ILE A 174 -12.97 6.05 1.32
C ILE A 174 -12.33 7.34 0.78
N LEU A 175 -11.01 7.49 0.87
CA LEU A 175 -10.30 8.65 0.32
C LEU A 175 -10.40 8.74 -1.20
N GLU A 176 -10.28 7.61 -1.91
CA GLU A 176 -10.48 7.54 -3.37
C GLU A 176 -11.93 7.93 -3.77
N GLU A 177 -12.93 7.42 -3.05
CA GLU A 177 -14.33 7.76 -3.28
C GLU A 177 -14.55 9.26 -3.02
N PHE A 178 -13.99 9.83 -1.93
CA PHE A 178 -14.07 11.26 -1.67
C PHE A 178 -13.39 12.13 -2.73
N GLU A 179 -12.22 11.73 -3.25
CA GLU A 179 -11.56 12.43 -4.37
C GLU A 179 -12.44 12.46 -5.63
N GLN A 180 -13.17 11.38 -5.93
CA GLN A 180 -14.08 11.33 -7.07
C GLN A 180 -15.26 12.30 -6.92
N TYR A 181 -15.71 12.56 -5.68
CA TYR A 181 -16.81 13.49 -5.39
C TYR A 181 -16.35 14.93 -5.13
N LEU A 182 -15.09 15.14 -4.76
CA LEU A 182 -14.55 16.42 -4.32
C LEU A 182 -13.27 16.69 -5.12
N ALA A 183 -13.42 17.29 -6.30
CA ALA A 183 -12.32 17.60 -7.22
C ALA A 183 -11.20 18.50 -6.63
N ASP A 184 -11.35 19.03 -5.41
CA ASP A 184 -10.42 19.97 -4.76
C ASP A 184 -10.38 19.80 -3.22
N VAL A 185 -10.14 18.59 -2.69
CA VAL A 185 -9.94 18.40 -1.23
C VAL A 185 -8.60 17.75 -0.93
N ASP A 186 -7.77 18.49 -0.18
CA ASP A 186 -6.55 17.98 0.46
C ASP A 186 -6.96 17.04 1.60
N LEU A 187 -6.57 15.77 1.52
CA LEU A 187 -6.91 14.74 2.49
C LEU A 187 -5.69 14.39 3.32
N THR A 188 -5.75 14.70 4.61
CA THR A 188 -4.67 14.44 5.59
C THR A 188 -5.18 13.41 6.61
N ILE A 189 -4.42 12.34 6.87
CA ILE A 189 -4.73 11.37 7.94
C ILE A 189 -3.91 11.75 9.18
N GLU A 190 -4.59 12.04 10.29
CA GLU A 190 -4.01 12.32 11.62
C GLU A 190 -4.51 11.27 12.62
N ASP A 191 -3.61 10.73 13.45
CA ASP A 191 -3.97 9.94 14.64
C ASP A 191 -4.37 10.90 15.76
N ILE A 192 -5.49 10.60 16.43
CA ILE A 192 -5.89 11.31 17.65
C ILE A 192 -5.52 10.41 18.83
N GLU A 193 -4.55 10.84 19.63
CA GLU A 193 -4.37 10.28 20.97
C GLU A 193 -5.57 10.71 21.81
N GLN A 194 -6.37 9.75 22.28
CA GLN A 194 -7.34 10.03 23.34
C GLN A 194 -6.53 10.24 24.62
N GLU A 195 -6.53 11.47 25.13
CA GLU A 195 -6.16 11.72 26.52
C GLU A 195 -7.22 10.99 27.36
N ASP A 196 -6.84 9.87 27.97
CA ASP A 196 -7.61 9.26 29.05
C ASP A 196 -7.68 10.30 30.17
N GLU A 197 -8.82 10.97 30.31
CA GLU A 197 -9.12 11.75 31.52
C GLU A 197 -9.13 10.77 32.70
N GLU A 198 -8.04 10.75 33.46
CA GLU A 198 -8.01 10.17 34.81
C GLU A 198 -9.08 10.89 35.65
N HIS A 199 -10.20 10.22 35.87
CA HIS A 199 -11.19 10.65 36.85
C HIS A 199 -10.61 10.44 38.26
N GLU A 200 -10.28 11.55 38.93
CA GLU A 200 -10.05 11.64 40.39
C GLU A 200 -11.24 11.14 41.22
#